data_AF-A0A928F7T0-F1
#
_entry.id   AF-A0A928F7T0-F1
#
_cell.length_a   1.000
_cell.length_b   1.000
_cell.length_c   1.000
_cell.angle_alpha   90.00
_cell.angle_beta   90.00
_cell.angle_gamma   90.00
#
_symmetry.space_group_name_H-M   'P 1'
#
loop_
_entity.id
_entity.type
_entity.pdbx_description
1 polymer ?
#
loop_
_entity_poly.entity_id
_entity_poly.type
_entity_poly.pdbx_seq_one_letter_code
_entity_poly.pdbx_strand_id
1 'polypeptide(L)'
;MTVKNTIKRLLAIAQVAVLALTLCVNASAADSSYNAGTRHLQCTALSGAAEQYYADYTYRQLAEQPAAQLLTTLRMLMTGTHSYQSSYADCRDMASRTDSTGSEGSISLLYTSVTVTRADFGGNAGTWNREHVWPKSLGGFDNSGAGSDLHHIRPSDATVNAKRDNLKYGNVTNGATATGSTLVEGASGGTYSSPYFEPLDNVKGDVARICLYVYVRYGGELSKCSSITTVFESVDVLLEWCELDPVDEWEMSRNDVVEEIQGNRNVFIDYPEYAWLLFEREVPNEMVTPSGMAKGSAPDGDEDCAHAFGEWEENSNGERIRTCTLCGKVERGEEGEDQPSYRSVIIVAVIVGAAGVAAGVGGVAVKRTRSRRK
;
A
#
# COMPACT_ATOMS: atom_id res chain seq x y z
N MET A 1 -10.95 -21.34 54.97
CA MET A 1 -10.47 -20.85 53.66
C MET A 1 -9.24 -21.66 53.28
N THR A 2 -9.40 -22.51 52.28
CA THR A 2 -8.60 -23.74 52.14
C THR A 2 -7.41 -23.52 51.22
N VAL A 3 -6.26 -24.11 51.57
CA VAL A 3 -4.97 -24.12 50.83
C VAL A 3 -5.12 -24.35 49.31
N LYS A 4 -6.18 -25.04 48.88
CA LYS A 4 -6.57 -25.21 47.46
C LYS A 4 -6.80 -23.89 46.69
N ASN A 5 -7.32 -22.85 47.33
CA ASN A 5 -7.57 -21.56 46.66
C ASN A 5 -6.28 -20.76 46.45
N THR A 6 -5.29 -20.94 47.32
CA THR A 6 -3.97 -20.30 47.20
C THR A 6 -3.14 -20.94 46.08
N ILE A 7 -3.21 -22.27 45.93
CA ILE A 7 -2.50 -23.01 44.86
C ILE A 7 -3.07 -22.67 43.48
N LYS A 8 -4.40 -22.55 43.33
CA LYS A 8 -5.03 -22.13 42.07
C LYS A 8 -4.62 -20.72 41.64
N ARG A 9 -4.45 -19.80 42.59
CA ARG A 9 -3.98 -18.43 42.31
C ARG A 9 -2.50 -18.39 41.90
N LEU A 10 -1.66 -19.22 42.51
CA LEU A 10 -0.24 -19.33 42.14
C LEU A 10 -0.04 -19.96 40.75
N LEU A 11 -0.84 -20.97 40.38
CA LEU A 11 -0.81 -21.55 39.02
C LEU A 11 -1.31 -20.58 37.94
N ALA A 12 -2.34 -19.78 38.23
CA ALA A 12 -2.84 -18.77 37.30
C ALA A 12 -1.81 -17.65 37.06
N ILE A 13 -1.10 -17.21 38.11
CA ILE A 13 -0.03 -16.20 37.99
C ILE A 13 1.19 -16.78 37.23
N ALA A 14 1.52 -18.06 37.43
CA ALA A 14 2.58 -18.72 36.69
C ALA A 14 2.25 -18.91 35.21
N GLN A 15 0.99 -19.20 34.85
CA GLN A 15 0.55 -19.28 33.44
C GLN A 15 0.54 -17.92 32.75
N VAL A 16 0.12 -16.85 33.44
CA VAL A 16 0.19 -15.48 32.91
C VAL A 16 1.64 -15.01 32.75
N ALA A 17 2.53 -15.40 33.66
CA ALA A 17 3.96 -15.09 33.55
C ALA A 17 4.65 -15.85 32.40
N VAL A 18 4.27 -17.10 32.13
CA VAL A 18 4.79 -17.87 30.99
C VAL A 18 4.23 -17.36 29.66
N LEU A 19 2.96 -16.92 29.62
CA LEU A 19 2.39 -16.28 28.43
C LEU A 19 3.03 -14.91 28.14
N ALA A 20 3.38 -14.15 29.18
CA ALA A 20 4.11 -12.89 29.05
C ALA A 20 5.60 -13.09 28.68
N LEU A 21 6.22 -14.22 29.06
CA LEU A 21 7.61 -14.52 28.74
C LEU A 21 7.80 -15.13 27.34
N THR A 22 6.72 -15.56 26.68
CA THR A 22 6.76 -16.10 25.30
C THR A 22 6.56 -15.02 24.23
N LEU A 23 6.35 -13.76 24.61
CA LEU A 23 6.29 -12.60 23.71
C LEU A 23 7.65 -11.91 23.50
N CYS A 24 8.72 -12.41 24.11
CA CYS A 24 10.05 -11.81 24.04
C CYS A 24 11.05 -12.73 23.34
N VAL A 25 10.70 -13.27 22.16
CA VAL A 25 11.69 -13.87 21.25
C VAL A 25 11.34 -13.41 19.84
N ASN A 26 12.23 -12.60 19.27
CA ASN A 26 12.21 -11.94 17.95
C ASN A 26 11.67 -10.50 17.86
N ALA A 27 11.79 -9.71 18.93
CA ALA A 27 12.17 -8.32 18.71
C ALA A 27 13.70 -8.29 18.57
N SER A 28 14.22 -8.69 17.39
CA SER A 28 15.50 -8.11 16.97
C SER A 28 15.32 -6.61 17.08
N ALA A 29 16.26 -5.92 17.74
CA ALA A 29 16.29 -4.47 17.79
C ALA A 29 15.90 -3.93 16.40
N ALA A 30 14.80 -3.20 16.32
CA ALA A 30 14.34 -2.63 15.06
C ALA A 30 15.47 -1.72 14.57
N ASP A 31 16.24 -2.23 13.61
CA ASP A 31 17.04 -1.39 12.73
C ASP A 31 16.04 -0.40 12.15
N SER A 32 16.24 0.90 12.38
CA SER A 32 15.28 1.92 11.96
C SER A 32 14.95 1.70 10.49
N SER A 33 13.68 1.46 10.14
CA SER A 33 13.39 1.05 8.76
C SER A 33 13.81 2.17 7.80
N TYR A 34 14.51 1.74 6.75
CA TYR A 34 14.85 2.54 5.58
C TYR A 34 13.91 2.13 4.46
N ASN A 35 13.62 3.05 3.55
CA ASN A 35 12.99 2.67 2.30
C ASN A 35 13.90 1.68 1.58
N ALA A 36 13.34 0.53 1.24
CA ALA A 36 14.00 -0.58 0.58
C ALA A 36 13.22 -1.05 -0.66
N GLY A 37 12.16 -0.33 -1.03
CA GLY A 37 11.34 -0.66 -2.19
C GLY A 37 12.07 -0.40 -3.50
N THR A 38 11.62 -1.06 -4.56
CA THR A 38 12.17 -0.88 -5.90
C THR A 38 11.35 0.17 -6.66
N ARG A 39 12.00 1.24 -7.15
CA ARG A 39 11.37 2.22 -8.03
C ARG A 39 10.79 1.56 -9.28
N HIS A 40 9.58 1.94 -9.65
CA HIS A 40 8.84 1.53 -10.85
C HIS A 40 8.52 0.03 -10.95
N LEU A 41 8.80 -0.75 -9.90
CA LEU A 41 8.26 -2.09 -9.78
C LEU A 41 6.87 -1.97 -9.17
N GLN A 42 5.85 -2.22 -10.00
CA GLN A 42 4.46 -2.09 -9.60
C GLN A 42 4.13 -2.91 -8.34
N CYS A 43 3.50 -2.27 -7.37
CA CYS A 43 3.06 -2.88 -6.13
C CYS A 43 1.67 -3.50 -6.33
N THR A 44 1.55 -4.80 -6.05
CA THR A 44 0.32 -5.58 -6.27
C THR A 44 -0.26 -6.18 -4.99
N ALA A 45 0.26 -5.79 -3.83
CA ALA A 45 -0.19 -6.25 -2.52
C ALA A 45 0.06 -5.17 -1.46
N LEU A 46 -0.81 -5.09 -0.46
CA LEU A 46 -0.57 -4.27 0.72
C LEU A 46 0.66 -4.76 1.49
N SER A 47 1.37 -3.84 2.14
CA SER A 47 2.37 -4.21 3.14
C SER A 47 1.67 -4.70 4.42
N GLY A 48 2.37 -5.48 5.24
CA GLY A 48 1.84 -5.90 6.54
C GLY A 48 1.56 -4.71 7.48
N ALA A 49 2.32 -3.61 7.33
CA ALA A 49 2.06 -2.36 8.05
C ALA A 49 0.74 -1.72 7.60
N ALA A 50 0.47 -1.67 6.29
CA ALA A 50 -0.81 -1.22 5.77
C ALA A 50 -1.96 -2.11 6.30
N GLU A 51 -1.86 -3.43 6.19
CA GLU A 51 -2.89 -4.35 6.70
C GLU A 51 -3.19 -4.10 8.18
N GLN A 52 -2.16 -3.88 9.00
CA GLN A 52 -2.33 -3.56 10.42
C GLN A 52 -2.98 -2.20 10.65
N TYR A 53 -2.56 -1.17 9.89
CA TYR A 53 -3.08 0.19 9.99
C TYR A 53 -4.60 0.25 9.73
N TYR A 54 -5.10 -0.57 8.81
CA TYR A 54 -6.52 -0.66 8.48
C TYR A 54 -7.24 -1.81 9.20
N ALA A 55 -6.71 -2.39 10.28
CA ALA A 55 -7.33 -3.57 10.90
C ALA A 55 -8.81 -3.38 11.33
N ASP A 56 -9.21 -2.14 11.65
CA ASP A 56 -10.59 -1.78 12.00
C ASP A 56 -11.48 -1.39 10.79
N TYR A 57 -10.91 -1.38 9.57
CA TYR A 57 -11.55 -0.96 8.34
C TYR A 57 -11.39 -1.99 7.23
N THR A 58 -12.47 -2.24 6.49
CA THR A 58 -12.41 -2.94 5.21
C THR A 58 -12.50 -1.93 4.07
N TYR A 59 -11.92 -2.27 2.91
CA TYR A 59 -12.09 -1.46 1.70
C TYR A 59 -13.56 -1.15 1.42
N ARG A 60 -14.42 -2.17 1.49
CA ARG A 60 -15.85 -2.06 1.18
C ARG A 60 -16.58 -1.05 2.06
N GLN A 61 -16.31 -1.07 3.37
CA GLN A 61 -16.93 -0.13 4.32
C GLN A 61 -16.64 1.34 3.98
N LEU A 62 -15.49 1.62 3.37
CA LEU A 62 -15.12 2.96 2.94
C LEU A 62 -15.64 3.24 1.52
N ALA A 63 -15.45 2.31 0.59
CA ALA A 63 -15.80 2.46 -0.82
C ALA A 63 -17.31 2.66 -1.07
N GLU A 64 -18.19 2.13 -0.21
CA GLU A 64 -19.64 2.29 -0.33
C GLU A 64 -20.16 3.64 0.23
N GLN A 65 -19.30 4.44 0.85
CA GLN A 65 -19.68 5.73 1.40
C GLN A 65 -19.88 6.77 0.28
N PRO A 66 -20.86 7.68 0.40
CA PRO A 66 -20.93 8.86 -0.45
C PRO A 66 -19.63 9.67 -0.38
N ALA A 67 -19.21 10.29 -1.48
CA ALA A 67 -17.91 10.96 -1.61
C ALA A 67 -17.60 11.94 -0.46
N ALA A 68 -18.58 12.74 0.00
CA ALA A 68 -18.41 13.66 1.12
C ALA A 68 -18.15 12.95 2.47
N GLN A 69 -18.79 11.79 2.68
CA GLN A 69 -18.57 10.97 3.87
C GLN A 69 -17.22 10.26 3.77
N LEU A 70 -16.87 9.69 2.61
CA LEU A 70 -15.55 9.10 2.36
C LEU A 70 -14.42 10.09 2.64
N LEU A 71 -14.52 11.32 2.11
CA LEU A 71 -13.57 12.41 2.37
C LEU A 71 -13.38 12.65 3.87
N THR A 72 -14.49 12.72 4.62
CA THR A 72 -14.47 12.97 6.06
C THR A 72 -13.85 11.79 6.81
N THR A 73 -14.23 10.56 6.48
CA THR A 73 -13.71 9.33 7.10
C THR A 73 -12.20 9.20 6.88
N LEU A 74 -11.73 9.33 5.63
CA LEU A 74 -10.30 9.25 5.30
C LEU A 74 -9.49 10.36 5.99
N ARG A 75 -10.03 11.58 6.03
CA ARG A 75 -9.41 12.69 6.77
C ARG A 75 -9.28 12.35 8.25
N MET A 76 -10.35 11.88 8.89
CA MET A 76 -10.34 11.53 10.31
C MET A 76 -9.37 10.39 10.63
N LEU A 77 -9.27 9.39 9.76
CA LEU A 77 -8.30 8.30 9.89
C LEU A 77 -6.86 8.83 9.87
N MET A 78 -6.50 9.58 8.82
CA MET A 78 -5.15 10.15 8.69
C MET A 78 -4.85 11.19 9.77
N THR A 79 -5.85 11.97 10.23
CA THR A 79 -5.68 12.93 11.33
C THR A 79 -5.49 12.24 12.67
N GLY A 80 -6.32 11.24 12.99
CA GLY A 80 -6.34 10.56 14.29
C GLY A 80 -5.13 9.68 14.52
N THR A 81 -4.52 9.16 13.46
CA THR A 81 -3.31 8.31 13.52
C THR A 81 -2.00 9.10 13.43
N HIS A 82 -2.04 10.39 13.04
CA HIS A 82 -0.85 11.24 12.93
C HIS A 82 -0.34 11.67 14.31
N SER A 83 0.28 10.71 14.99
CA SER A 83 0.74 10.79 16.37
C SER A 83 1.98 11.66 16.59
N TYR A 84 2.82 11.83 15.56
CA TYR A 84 4.02 12.66 15.61
C TYR A 84 4.07 13.67 14.47
N GLN A 85 4.04 14.96 14.83
CA GLN A 85 4.17 16.07 13.87
C GLN A 85 5.66 16.38 13.68
N SER A 86 6.23 15.97 12.55
CA SER A 86 7.60 16.29 12.15
C SER A 86 7.84 17.80 12.07
N SER A 87 9.05 18.22 12.40
CA SER A 87 9.54 19.58 12.18
C SER A 87 10.14 19.75 10.78
N TYR A 88 10.32 21.00 10.36
CA TYR A 88 11.00 21.27 9.08
C TYR A 88 12.43 20.72 9.03
N ALA A 89 13.12 20.62 10.17
CA ALA A 89 14.44 19.99 10.25
C ALA A 89 14.34 18.47 10.06
N ASP A 90 13.32 17.83 10.64
CA ASP A 90 13.09 16.39 10.49
C ASP A 90 12.88 16.01 9.02
N CYS A 91 12.22 16.84 8.21
CA CYS A 91 12.08 16.55 6.78
C CYS A 91 13.42 16.39 6.04
N ARG A 92 14.46 17.11 6.47
CA ARG A 92 15.81 16.94 5.92
C ARG A 92 16.44 15.66 6.47
N ASP A 93 16.37 15.46 7.79
CA ASP A 93 17.10 14.38 8.45
C ASP A 93 16.51 13.01 8.12
N MET A 94 15.17 12.92 8.09
CA MET A 94 14.43 11.70 7.80
C MET A 94 14.38 11.35 6.31
N ALA A 95 14.78 12.24 5.40
CA ALA A 95 14.94 11.89 3.98
C ALA A 95 15.91 10.73 3.78
N SER A 96 16.92 10.61 4.67
CA SER A 96 17.85 9.48 4.69
C SER A 96 17.21 8.13 5.06
N ARG A 97 15.97 8.16 5.55
CA ARG A 97 15.14 6.99 5.84
C ARG A 97 14.05 6.83 4.78
N THR A 98 13.19 7.84 4.62
CA THR A 98 11.98 7.78 3.77
C THR A 98 12.30 7.66 2.28
N ASP A 99 13.41 8.25 1.85
CA ASP A 99 13.83 8.30 0.45
C ASP A 99 15.18 7.57 0.24
N SER A 100 15.55 6.69 1.18
CA SER A 100 16.77 5.86 1.13
C SER A 100 16.77 4.88 -0.03
N THR A 101 17.94 4.63 -0.62
CA THR A 101 18.14 3.66 -1.72
C THR A 101 18.88 2.40 -1.26
N GLY A 102 18.61 1.95 -0.03
CA GLY A 102 19.18 0.71 0.53
C GLY A 102 20.50 0.86 1.29
N SER A 103 20.98 2.09 1.54
CA SER A 103 22.12 2.34 2.43
C SER A 103 22.02 3.69 3.12
N GLU A 104 22.50 3.76 4.38
CA GLU A 104 22.61 5.01 5.12
C GLU A 104 23.42 6.06 4.34
N GLY A 105 22.72 7.09 3.86
CA GLY A 105 23.35 8.23 3.22
C GLY A 105 23.09 8.40 1.74
N SER A 106 22.39 7.47 1.08
CA SER A 106 22.01 7.61 -0.34
C SER A 106 20.50 7.76 -0.47
N ILE A 107 20.06 8.87 -1.07
CA ILE A 107 18.63 9.20 -1.24
C ILE A 107 18.26 9.33 -2.72
N SER A 108 17.06 8.91 -3.10
CA SER A 108 16.50 9.12 -4.45
C SER A 108 15.75 10.46 -4.49
N LEU A 109 16.09 11.32 -5.44
CA LEU A 109 15.39 12.59 -5.65
C LEU A 109 14.09 12.37 -6.42
N LEU A 110 12.99 13.00 -5.98
CA LEU A 110 11.65 12.79 -6.54
C LEU A 110 11.62 12.98 -8.06
N TYR A 111 11.90 14.19 -8.55
CA TYR A 111 11.65 14.52 -9.95
C TYR A 111 12.64 13.87 -10.94
N THR A 112 13.88 13.65 -10.52
CA THR A 112 14.91 13.10 -11.42
C THR A 112 15.10 11.59 -11.25
N SER A 113 14.57 11.00 -10.18
CA SER A 113 14.82 9.61 -9.76
C SER A 113 16.29 9.26 -9.55
N VAL A 114 17.20 10.24 -9.56
CA VAL A 114 18.64 10.02 -9.40
C VAL A 114 18.99 9.89 -7.92
N THR A 115 19.84 8.91 -7.61
CA THR A 115 20.40 8.71 -6.27
C THR A 115 21.54 9.69 -6.00
N VAL A 116 21.48 10.40 -4.88
CA VAL A 116 22.51 11.35 -4.42
C VAL A 116 22.89 11.07 -2.97
N THR A 117 23.99 11.66 -2.51
CA THR A 117 24.32 11.62 -1.08
C THR A 117 23.45 12.58 -0.28
N ARG A 118 22.99 12.14 0.89
CA ARG A 118 22.24 12.99 1.84
C ARG A 118 23.05 14.21 2.30
N ALA A 119 24.38 14.15 2.19
CA ALA A 119 25.28 15.20 2.66
C ALA A 119 25.18 16.48 1.81
N ASP A 120 24.81 16.37 0.54
CA ASP A 120 24.75 17.49 -0.41
C ASP A 120 23.46 18.31 -0.26
N PHE A 121 23.05 18.59 0.97
CA PHE A 121 21.85 19.38 1.27
C PHE A 121 22.13 20.88 1.23
N GLY A 122 21.32 21.65 0.51
CA GLY A 122 21.51 23.09 0.36
C GLY A 122 20.44 23.75 -0.51
N GLY A 123 20.55 25.06 -0.73
CA GLY A 123 19.57 25.82 -1.53
C GLY A 123 20.05 26.20 -2.93
N ASN A 124 21.25 25.76 -3.33
CA ASN A 124 21.93 26.22 -4.54
C ASN A 124 22.12 25.08 -5.54
N ALA A 125 22.50 25.41 -6.78
CA ALA A 125 22.97 24.40 -7.74
C ALA A 125 24.09 23.53 -7.12
N GLY A 126 24.06 22.23 -7.41
CA GLY A 126 24.96 21.23 -6.83
C GLY A 126 24.47 20.65 -5.50
N THR A 127 23.24 20.98 -5.06
CA THR A 127 22.66 20.47 -3.82
C THR A 127 21.22 20.03 -4.01
N TRP A 128 20.72 19.20 -3.10
CA TRP A 128 19.30 18.86 -2.99
C TRP A 128 18.65 19.67 -1.86
N ASN A 129 17.36 19.91 -1.98
CA ASN A 129 16.55 20.58 -0.97
C ASN A 129 15.22 19.88 -0.75
N ARG A 130 14.44 20.42 0.20
CA ARG A 130 13.06 20.00 0.47
C ARG A 130 12.16 20.57 -0.60
N GLU A 131 11.45 19.69 -1.29
CA GLU A 131 10.37 20.03 -2.19
C GLU A 131 9.03 19.93 -1.45
N HIS A 132 8.24 21.00 -1.56
CA HIS A 132 6.84 21.02 -1.16
C HIS A 132 6.02 20.64 -2.40
N VAL A 133 5.72 19.35 -2.54
CA VAL A 133 5.02 18.82 -3.73
C VAL A 133 3.69 19.54 -3.96
N TRP A 134 2.98 19.94 -2.92
CA TRP A 134 2.02 21.05 -2.97
C TRP A 134 2.76 22.36 -2.65
N PRO A 135 2.88 23.35 -3.55
CA PRO A 135 3.72 24.52 -3.29
C PRO A 135 3.31 25.28 -2.04
N LYS A 136 4.30 25.68 -1.23
CA LYS A 136 4.08 26.44 0.00
C LYS A 136 3.22 27.69 -0.20
N SER A 137 3.45 28.43 -1.28
CA SER A 137 2.70 29.65 -1.61
C SER A 137 1.22 29.37 -1.97
N LEU A 138 0.97 28.25 -2.63
CA LEU A 138 -0.38 27.82 -3.03
C LEU A 138 -1.13 27.13 -1.90
N GLY A 139 -0.46 26.47 -0.96
CA GLY A 139 -1.08 25.82 0.21
C GLY A 139 -1.18 26.70 1.44
N GLY A 140 -0.37 27.77 1.53
CA GLY A 140 -0.30 28.63 2.71
C GLY A 140 0.35 27.94 3.91
N PHE A 141 1.37 27.10 3.68
CA PHE A 141 2.01 26.33 4.73
C PHE A 141 3.02 27.15 5.53
N ASP A 142 3.13 26.84 6.82
CA ASP A 142 4.23 27.27 7.67
C ASP A 142 5.38 26.25 7.63
N ASN A 143 6.32 26.30 8.58
CA ASN A 143 7.38 25.29 8.74
C ASN A 143 6.97 24.19 9.74
N SER A 144 5.67 23.92 9.83
CA SER A 144 5.03 22.95 10.74
C SER A 144 3.78 22.36 10.08
N GLY A 145 3.24 21.27 10.65
CA GLY A 145 2.04 20.61 10.14
C GLY A 145 2.20 20.20 8.68
N ALA A 146 1.27 20.63 7.82
CA ALA A 146 1.33 20.35 6.38
C ALA A 146 2.65 20.80 5.72
N GLY A 147 3.32 21.83 6.25
CA GLY A 147 4.60 22.32 5.71
C GLY A 147 5.82 21.50 6.10
N SER A 148 5.67 20.52 6.99
CA SER A 148 6.73 19.63 7.45
C SER A 148 6.34 18.15 7.47
N ASP A 149 5.15 17.78 6.98
CA ASP A 149 4.69 16.40 6.89
C ASP A 149 5.53 15.59 5.87
N LEU A 150 6.08 14.46 6.28
CA LEU A 150 6.93 13.58 5.48
C LEU A 150 6.18 12.89 4.34
N HIS A 151 4.85 12.76 4.37
CA HIS A 151 4.08 12.34 3.18
C HIS A 151 4.07 13.42 2.10
N HIS A 152 4.24 14.68 2.48
CA HIS A 152 4.22 15.82 1.58
C HIS A 152 5.62 16.24 1.11
N ILE A 153 6.60 16.29 2.02
CA ILE A 153 7.94 16.80 1.71
C ILE A 153 8.81 15.71 1.08
N ARG A 154 9.39 16.00 -0.08
CA ARG A 154 10.28 15.10 -0.82
C ARG A 154 11.65 15.75 -1.07
N PRO A 155 12.73 14.98 -1.23
CA PRO A 155 14.00 15.54 -1.68
C PRO A 155 13.97 15.81 -3.19
N SER A 156 14.50 16.94 -3.64
CA SER A 156 14.66 17.29 -5.05
C SER A 156 16.00 17.98 -5.29
N ASP A 157 16.55 17.88 -6.50
CA ASP A 157 17.65 18.75 -6.93
C ASP A 157 17.16 20.20 -6.80
N ALA A 158 18.00 21.07 -6.21
CA ALA A 158 17.60 22.44 -5.90
C ALA A 158 17.33 23.28 -7.16
N THR A 159 17.97 22.96 -8.30
CA THR A 159 17.73 23.65 -9.57
C THR A 159 16.43 23.18 -10.20
N VAL A 160 16.15 21.86 -10.20
CA VAL A 160 14.85 21.33 -10.65
C VAL A 160 13.72 21.91 -9.81
N ASN A 161 13.87 21.93 -8.49
CA ASN A 161 12.88 22.52 -7.59
C ASN A 161 12.65 24.02 -7.90
N ALA A 162 13.73 24.80 -8.08
CA ALA A 162 13.62 26.21 -8.46
C ALA A 162 12.95 26.43 -9.82
N LYS A 163 13.08 25.48 -10.77
CA LYS A 163 12.38 25.53 -12.08
C LYS A 163 10.91 25.13 -11.97
N ARG A 164 10.59 24.17 -11.11
CA ARG A 164 9.21 23.78 -10.80
C ARG A 164 8.45 24.94 -10.15
N ASP A 165 9.11 25.71 -9.28
CA ASP A 165 8.57 26.90 -8.62
C ASP A 165 7.21 26.61 -7.94
N ASN A 166 6.19 27.43 -8.21
CA ASN A 166 4.81 27.20 -7.77
C ASN A 166 3.89 26.86 -8.95
N LEU A 167 4.44 26.35 -10.05
CA LEU A 167 3.66 25.93 -11.21
C LEU A 167 2.71 24.80 -10.81
N LYS A 168 1.52 24.81 -11.40
CA LYS A 168 0.57 23.71 -11.25
C LYS A 168 1.07 22.50 -12.00
N TYR A 169 0.70 21.32 -11.54
CA TYR A 169 0.86 20.11 -12.33
C TYR A 169 -0.15 20.10 -13.47
N GLY A 170 0.31 19.75 -14.66
CA GLY A 170 -0.50 19.69 -15.87
C GLY A 170 0.35 19.23 -17.05
N ASN A 171 -0.30 18.92 -18.16
CA ASN A 171 0.41 18.46 -19.35
C ASN A 171 1.04 19.66 -20.08
N VAL A 172 2.32 19.57 -20.43
CA VAL A 172 3.12 20.66 -20.97
C VAL A 172 3.43 20.39 -22.44
N THR A 173 2.91 21.23 -23.33
CA THR A 173 3.26 21.21 -24.75
C THR A 173 4.33 22.25 -25.06
N ASN A 174 5.41 21.86 -25.74
CA ASN A 174 6.53 22.75 -26.13
C ASN A 174 7.21 23.48 -24.95
N GLY A 175 7.28 22.85 -23.78
CA GLY A 175 7.94 23.41 -22.60
C GLY A 175 9.46 23.30 -22.60
N ALA A 176 10.08 24.03 -21.67
CA ALA A 176 11.50 23.88 -21.38
C ALA A 176 11.74 22.71 -20.42
N THR A 177 12.86 22.02 -20.55
CA THR A 177 13.24 20.95 -19.61
C THR A 177 13.76 21.54 -18.30
N ALA A 178 13.24 21.08 -17.17
CA ALA A 178 13.82 21.34 -15.86
C ALA A 178 15.06 20.45 -15.68
N THR A 179 16.20 20.89 -16.22
CA THR A 179 17.46 20.14 -16.15
C THR A 179 18.12 20.36 -14.80
N GLY A 180 18.53 19.27 -14.15
CA GLY A 180 19.23 19.31 -12.88
C GLY A 180 20.66 19.85 -12.99
N SER A 181 21.19 20.20 -11.83
CA SER A 181 22.51 20.82 -11.70
C SER A 181 23.66 19.81 -11.76
N THR A 182 24.87 20.22 -11.37
CA THR A 182 26.03 19.33 -11.23
C THR A 182 25.80 18.15 -10.27
N LEU A 183 24.80 18.23 -9.38
CA LEU A 183 24.45 17.12 -8.50
C LEU A 183 23.92 15.91 -9.27
N VAL A 184 23.15 16.16 -10.33
CA VAL A 184 22.49 15.15 -11.16
C VAL A 184 22.69 15.49 -12.63
N GLU A 185 23.94 15.75 -13.00
CA GLU A 185 24.35 16.40 -14.25
C GLU A 185 23.57 15.89 -15.48
N GLY A 186 22.78 16.80 -16.08
CA GLY A 186 22.00 16.52 -17.29
C GLY A 186 20.70 15.75 -17.08
N ALA A 187 20.37 15.30 -15.86
CA ALA A 187 19.10 14.64 -15.58
C ALA A 187 17.93 15.60 -15.74
N SER A 188 16.86 15.14 -16.38
CA SER A 188 15.60 15.86 -16.46
C SER A 188 14.80 15.62 -15.19
N GLY A 189 14.19 16.67 -14.64
CA GLY A 189 13.14 16.55 -13.63
C GLY A 189 11.72 16.62 -14.21
N GLY A 190 11.60 16.81 -15.53
CA GLY A 190 10.34 17.09 -16.19
C GLY A 190 10.44 18.28 -17.15
N THR A 191 9.28 18.73 -17.62
CA THR A 191 9.16 19.90 -18.50
C THR A 191 8.24 20.95 -17.89
N TYR A 192 8.44 22.20 -18.24
CA TYR A 192 7.66 23.31 -17.70
C TYR A 192 7.40 24.38 -18.74
N SER A 193 6.18 24.91 -18.72
CA SER A 193 5.74 26.08 -19.45
C SER A 193 4.60 26.70 -18.67
N SER A 194 4.79 27.92 -18.17
CA SER A 194 3.80 28.57 -17.30
C SER A 194 2.39 28.51 -17.94
N PRO A 195 1.37 28.06 -17.18
CA PRO A 195 1.36 27.88 -15.73
C PRO A 195 1.71 26.46 -15.23
N TYR A 196 2.19 25.56 -16.10
CA TYR A 196 2.29 24.13 -15.80
C TYR A 196 3.72 23.60 -15.70
N PHE A 197 3.87 22.59 -14.83
CA PHE A 197 5.01 21.70 -14.72
C PHE A 197 4.52 20.26 -14.91
N GLU A 198 5.13 19.54 -15.84
CA GLU A 198 4.89 18.11 -16.09
C GLU A 198 6.13 17.34 -15.63
N PRO A 199 6.05 16.56 -14.53
CA PRO A 199 7.16 15.71 -14.12
C PRO A 199 7.36 14.57 -15.13
N LEU A 200 8.43 13.80 -14.96
CA LEU A 200 8.63 12.57 -15.73
C LEU A 200 7.48 11.59 -15.51
N ASP A 201 7.16 10.78 -16.54
CA ASP A 201 6.03 9.85 -16.52
C ASP A 201 6.05 8.89 -15.32
N ASN A 202 7.25 8.47 -14.91
CA ASN A 202 7.51 7.50 -13.85
C ASN A 202 7.38 8.05 -12.43
N VAL A 203 6.95 9.31 -12.25
CA VAL A 203 6.65 9.90 -10.94
C VAL A 203 5.37 10.75 -10.95
N LYS A 204 4.59 10.68 -12.03
CA LYS A 204 3.30 11.40 -12.16
C LYS A 204 2.31 10.95 -11.10
N GLY A 205 2.28 9.66 -10.82
CA GLY A 205 1.43 9.01 -9.83
C GLY A 205 1.86 9.36 -8.41
N ASP A 206 3.17 9.33 -8.12
CA ASP A 206 3.73 9.77 -6.82
C ASP A 206 3.22 11.18 -6.47
N VAL A 207 3.37 12.13 -7.40
CA VAL A 207 2.96 13.52 -7.22
C VAL A 207 1.45 13.64 -7.02
N ALA A 208 0.66 12.93 -7.83
CA ALA A 208 -0.80 12.92 -7.74
C ALA A 208 -1.27 12.42 -6.37
N ARG A 209 -0.75 11.28 -5.90
CA ARG A 209 -1.09 10.67 -4.60
C ARG A 209 -0.62 11.52 -3.42
N ILE A 210 0.51 12.22 -3.53
CA ILE A 210 0.97 13.18 -2.50
C ILE A 210 0.03 14.39 -2.43
N CYS A 211 -0.38 14.96 -3.57
CA CYS A 211 -1.32 16.07 -3.59
C CYS A 211 -2.72 15.67 -3.11
N LEU A 212 -3.18 14.46 -3.42
CA LEU A 212 -4.42 13.89 -2.88
C LEU A 212 -4.37 13.77 -1.35
N TYR A 213 -3.25 13.27 -0.82
CA TYR A 213 -3.02 13.22 0.63
C TYR A 213 -3.17 14.60 1.25
N VAL A 214 -2.48 15.62 0.72
CA VAL A 214 -2.56 16.99 1.25
C VAL A 214 -3.99 17.55 1.16
N TYR A 215 -4.66 17.34 0.03
CA TYR A 215 -6.06 17.75 -0.18
C TYR A 215 -7.00 17.15 0.86
N VAL A 216 -6.95 15.83 1.08
CA VAL A 216 -7.84 15.17 2.02
C VAL A 216 -7.44 15.47 3.46
N ARG A 217 -6.16 15.28 3.83
CA ARG A 217 -5.69 15.45 5.21
C ARG A 217 -5.85 16.88 5.69
N TYR A 218 -5.47 17.87 4.88
CA TYR A 218 -5.38 19.27 5.32
C TYR A 218 -6.46 20.19 4.73
N GLY A 219 -7.23 19.78 3.73
CA GLY A 219 -8.23 20.65 3.09
C GLY A 219 -9.37 21.12 4.02
N GLY A 220 -9.60 20.45 5.15
CA GLY A 220 -10.53 20.88 6.19
C GLY A 220 -9.94 21.90 7.19
N GLU A 221 -8.62 22.02 7.25
CA GLU A 221 -7.89 22.90 8.17
C GLU A 221 -7.32 24.13 7.42
N LEU A 222 -6.90 23.94 6.18
CA LEU A 222 -6.27 24.93 5.32
C LEU A 222 -7.13 25.15 4.07
N SER A 223 -7.84 26.28 4.03
CA SER A 223 -8.80 26.59 2.95
C SER A 223 -8.17 26.56 1.55
N LYS A 224 -6.88 26.89 1.44
CA LYS A 224 -6.14 26.81 0.17
C LYS A 224 -5.92 25.38 -0.35
N CYS A 225 -5.99 24.39 0.55
CA CYS A 225 -5.88 22.96 0.22
C CYS A 225 -7.25 22.30 0.01
N SER A 226 -8.35 23.06 0.04
CA SER A 226 -9.71 22.54 -0.12
C SER A 226 -10.14 22.26 -1.57
N SER A 227 -9.25 22.51 -2.54
CA SER A 227 -9.46 22.18 -3.95
C SER A 227 -8.17 21.67 -4.57
N ILE A 228 -8.24 20.51 -5.21
CA ILE A 228 -7.09 19.91 -5.89
C ILE A 228 -6.65 20.72 -7.11
N THR A 229 -7.58 21.45 -7.75
CA THR A 229 -7.29 22.34 -8.89
C THR A 229 -6.50 23.60 -8.52
N THR A 230 -6.24 23.82 -7.22
CA THR A 230 -5.24 24.78 -6.77
C THR A 230 -3.85 24.39 -7.27
N VAL A 231 -3.54 23.10 -7.35
CA VAL A 231 -2.21 22.58 -7.71
C VAL A 231 -2.19 21.69 -8.94
N PHE A 232 -3.34 21.19 -9.39
CA PHE A 232 -3.47 20.45 -10.65
C PHE A 232 -4.28 21.24 -11.69
N GLU A 233 -4.04 20.96 -12.97
CA GLU A 233 -4.80 21.47 -14.10
C GLU A 233 -6.28 21.11 -13.98
N SER A 234 -6.59 19.86 -13.66
CA SER A 234 -7.93 19.34 -13.44
C SER A 234 -7.90 18.08 -12.58
N VAL A 235 -9.07 17.65 -12.10
CA VAL A 235 -9.23 16.33 -11.47
C VAL A 235 -8.91 15.21 -12.47
N ASP A 236 -9.32 15.38 -13.74
CA ASP A 236 -9.16 14.35 -14.75
C ASP A 236 -7.66 14.10 -15.06
N VAL A 237 -6.84 15.16 -15.16
CA VAL A 237 -5.37 15.02 -15.32
C VAL A 237 -4.74 14.33 -14.11
N LEU A 238 -5.20 14.63 -12.90
CA LEU A 238 -4.69 13.98 -11.70
C LEU A 238 -5.02 12.48 -11.67
N LEU A 239 -6.24 12.10 -12.03
CA LEU A 239 -6.64 10.69 -12.08
C LEU A 239 -5.95 9.95 -13.22
N GLU A 240 -5.80 10.60 -14.38
CA GLU A 240 -4.99 10.09 -15.50
C GLU A 240 -3.56 9.80 -15.05
N TRP A 241 -2.93 10.70 -14.29
CA TRP A 241 -1.59 10.49 -13.76
C TRP A 241 -1.52 9.36 -12.73
N CYS A 242 -2.54 9.18 -11.89
CA CYS A 242 -2.63 8.02 -11.00
C CYS A 242 -2.74 6.68 -11.75
N GLU A 243 -3.36 6.68 -12.94
CA GLU A 243 -3.52 5.48 -13.78
C GLU A 243 -2.26 5.18 -14.60
N LEU A 244 -1.65 6.20 -15.21
CA LEU A 244 -0.44 6.06 -16.03
C LEU A 244 0.79 5.62 -15.22
N ASP A 245 0.84 6.00 -13.94
CA ASP A 245 1.92 5.67 -13.01
C ASP A 245 1.34 5.03 -11.73
N PRO A 246 1.03 3.71 -11.79
CA PRO A 246 0.49 2.96 -10.66
C PRO A 246 1.46 2.95 -9.48
N VAL A 247 0.93 2.62 -8.30
CA VAL A 247 1.74 2.54 -7.07
C VAL A 247 2.88 1.52 -7.25
N ASP A 248 4.10 1.93 -6.92
CA ASP A 248 5.28 1.06 -6.95
C ASP A 248 5.72 0.59 -5.55
N GLU A 249 6.64 -0.38 -5.50
CA GLU A 249 7.19 -0.90 -4.24
C GLU A 249 7.92 0.20 -3.44
N TRP A 250 8.51 1.18 -4.13
CA TRP A 250 9.18 2.30 -3.49
C TRP A 250 8.22 3.18 -2.70
N GLU A 251 7.06 3.53 -3.27
CA GLU A 251 6.01 4.29 -2.61
C GLU A 251 5.44 3.52 -1.43
N MET A 252 5.16 2.22 -1.58
CA MET A 252 4.66 1.38 -0.50
C MET A 252 5.66 1.33 0.66
N SER A 253 6.93 1.01 0.38
CA SER A 253 7.98 0.96 1.40
C SER A 253 8.23 2.33 2.04
N ARG A 254 8.15 3.43 1.27
CA ARG A 254 8.20 4.78 1.82
C ARG A 254 7.02 5.05 2.76
N ASN A 255 5.81 4.63 2.38
CA ASN A 255 4.60 4.83 3.18
C ASN A 255 4.75 4.13 4.55
N ASP A 256 5.30 2.92 4.56
CA ASP A 256 5.63 2.16 5.79
C ASP A 256 6.64 2.91 6.67
N VAL A 257 7.73 3.41 6.09
CA VAL A 257 8.76 4.15 6.84
C VAL A 257 8.20 5.45 7.42
N VAL A 258 7.35 6.17 6.66
CA VAL A 258 6.71 7.39 7.17
C VAL A 258 5.70 7.07 8.27
N GLU A 259 4.93 5.98 8.15
CA GLU A 259 4.03 5.52 9.21
C GLU A 259 4.80 5.23 10.50
N GLU A 260 5.95 4.54 10.42
CA GLU A 260 6.78 4.27 11.60
C GLU A 260 7.19 5.59 12.31
N ILE A 261 7.40 6.67 11.56
CA ILE A 261 7.83 7.96 12.09
C ILE A 261 6.66 8.81 12.58
N GLN A 262 5.59 8.98 11.79
CA GLN A 262 4.49 9.90 12.06
C GLN A 262 3.23 9.22 12.63
N GLY A 263 3.10 7.91 12.47
CA GLY A 263 1.95 7.09 12.84
C GLY A 263 0.84 7.01 11.80
N ASN A 264 0.85 7.85 10.77
CA ASN A 264 -0.18 7.88 9.74
C ASN A 264 0.34 7.48 8.35
N ARG A 265 -0.57 6.98 7.51
CA ARG A 265 -0.29 6.55 6.14
C ARG A 265 -0.92 7.49 5.11
N ASN A 266 -0.35 7.53 3.91
CA ASN A 266 -1.01 8.05 2.73
C ASN A 266 -1.96 6.97 2.18
N VAL A 267 -3.25 7.13 2.44
CA VAL A 267 -4.30 6.18 2.03
C VAL A 267 -4.36 5.95 0.52
N PHE A 268 -3.89 6.89 -0.30
CA PHE A 268 -3.90 6.78 -1.76
C PHE A 268 -2.74 5.95 -2.31
N ILE A 269 -1.75 5.62 -1.49
CA ILE A 269 -0.72 4.62 -1.83
C ILE A 269 -1.27 3.23 -1.53
N ASP A 270 -1.96 3.04 -0.40
CA ASP A 270 -2.51 1.74 0.00
C ASP A 270 -3.75 1.35 -0.83
N TYR A 271 -4.66 2.32 -1.02
CA TYR A 271 -5.95 2.17 -1.72
C TYR A 271 -6.13 3.30 -2.73
N PRO A 272 -5.40 3.27 -3.86
CA PRO A 272 -5.45 4.35 -4.85
C PRO A 272 -6.85 4.51 -5.50
N GLU A 273 -7.72 3.50 -5.44
CA GLU A 273 -9.11 3.54 -5.92
C GLU A 273 -9.94 4.62 -5.24
N TYR A 274 -9.64 4.96 -3.97
CA TYR A 274 -10.37 6.01 -3.27
C TYR A 274 -10.26 7.36 -3.95
N ALA A 275 -9.23 7.60 -4.77
CA ALA A 275 -9.13 8.82 -5.56
C ALA A 275 -10.32 8.96 -6.53
N TRP A 276 -10.69 7.90 -7.25
CA TRP A 276 -11.83 7.92 -8.17
C TRP A 276 -13.15 8.09 -7.43
N LEU A 277 -13.33 7.34 -6.33
CA LEU A 277 -14.56 7.40 -5.54
C LEU A 277 -14.79 8.77 -4.90
N LEU A 278 -13.73 9.44 -4.44
CA LEU A 278 -13.80 10.80 -3.89
C LEU A 278 -14.29 11.84 -4.91
N PHE A 279 -14.00 11.65 -6.19
CA PHE A 279 -14.42 12.56 -7.25
C PHE A 279 -15.62 12.03 -8.05
N GLU A 280 -16.33 11.03 -7.50
CA GLU A 280 -17.51 10.44 -8.12
C GLU A 280 -17.21 9.97 -9.57
N ARG A 281 -16.07 9.30 -9.74
CA ARG A 281 -15.63 8.67 -10.98
C ARG A 281 -15.64 7.15 -10.83
N GLU A 282 -15.83 6.46 -11.95
CA GLU A 282 -15.71 5.01 -12.00
C GLU A 282 -14.24 4.60 -11.86
N VAL A 283 -13.96 3.62 -11.00
CA VAL A 283 -12.62 3.04 -10.86
C VAL A 283 -12.30 2.25 -12.13
N PRO A 284 -11.13 2.43 -12.76
CA PRO A 284 -10.78 1.69 -13.98
C PRO A 284 -10.60 0.20 -13.69
N ASN A 285 -11.30 -0.66 -14.44
CA ASN A 285 -11.32 -2.11 -14.24
C ASN A 285 -9.95 -2.81 -14.37
N GLU A 286 -9.02 -2.19 -15.11
CA GLU A 286 -7.67 -2.74 -15.35
C GLU A 286 -6.62 -2.12 -14.43
N MET A 287 -7.02 -1.19 -13.55
CA MET A 287 -6.10 -0.57 -12.61
C MET A 287 -5.52 -1.63 -11.68
N VAL A 288 -4.19 -1.71 -11.62
CA VAL A 288 -3.50 -2.58 -10.70
C VAL A 288 -3.21 -1.80 -9.44
N THR A 289 -3.63 -2.32 -8.31
CA THR A 289 -3.55 -1.65 -7.02
C THR A 289 -2.97 -2.57 -5.96
N PRO A 290 -2.33 -2.01 -4.92
CA PRO A 290 -1.85 -2.82 -3.80
C PRO A 290 -2.98 -3.56 -3.09
N SER A 291 -4.17 -2.96 -3.01
CA SER A 291 -5.34 -3.59 -2.41
C SER A 291 -5.91 -4.74 -3.25
N GLY A 292 -5.67 -4.75 -4.57
CA GLY A 292 -6.26 -5.67 -5.53
C GLY A 292 -7.74 -5.40 -5.84
N MET A 293 -8.34 -4.32 -5.32
CA MET A 293 -9.79 -4.08 -5.36
C MET A 293 -10.29 -3.37 -6.62
N ALA A 294 -9.39 -2.82 -7.45
CA ALA A 294 -9.76 -2.14 -8.69
C ALA A 294 -10.03 -3.09 -9.89
N LYS A 295 -9.52 -4.33 -9.84
CA LYS A 295 -9.90 -5.34 -10.83
C LYS A 295 -11.39 -5.56 -10.70
N GLY A 296 -12.16 -5.37 -11.79
CA GLY A 296 -13.63 -5.39 -11.93
C GLY A 296 -14.39 -6.56 -11.28
N SER A 297 -14.19 -6.70 -9.99
CA SER A 297 -14.51 -7.79 -9.09
C SER A 297 -14.15 -7.31 -7.67
N ALA A 298 -14.69 -6.15 -7.25
CA ALA A 298 -15.46 -6.26 -6.02
C ALA A 298 -16.53 -7.28 -6.40
N PRO A 299 -16.47 -8.53 -5.90
CA PRO A 299 -17.22 -9.63 -6.51
C PRO A 299 -18.67 -9.19 -6.61
N ASP A 300 -19.10 -8.96 -7.86
CA ASP A 300 -20.49 -9.08 -8.24
C ASP A 300 -20.97 -10.35 -7.55
N GLY A 301 -22.16 -10.26 -6.94
CA GLY A 301 -22.73 -11.33 -6.14
C GLY A 301 -22.36 -12.72 -6.67
N ASP A 302 -21.67 -13.47 -5.81
CA ASP A 302 -21.49 -14.93 -5.86
C ASP A 302 -20.28 -15.56 -6.54
N GLU A 303 -19.41 -14.86 -7.28
CA GLU A 303 -18.21 -15.51 -7.86
C GLU A 303 -16.92 -14.69 -7.62
N ASP A 304 -15.89 -15.35 -7.06
CA ASP A 304 -14.52 -14.86 -6.84
C ASP A 304 -14.21 -13.90 -5.66
N CYS A 305 -14.86 -14.09 -4.51
CA CYS A 305 -14.05 -14.10 -3.28
C CYS A 305 -13.51 -15.52 -3.11
N ALA A 306 -12.20 -15.74 -3.27
CA ALA A 306 -11.54 -16.96 -2.80
C ALA A 306 -11.62 -16.93 -1.26
N HIS A 307 -12.78 -17.34 -0.73
CA HIS A 307 -13.20 -16.96 0.61
C HIS A 307 -12.26 -17.53 1.68
N ALA A 308 -11.44 -16.67 2.28
CA ALA A 308 -11.00 -16.87 3.65
C ALA A 308 -12.22 -16.63 4.57
N PHE A 309 -13.17 -17.56 4.59
CA PHE A 309 -14.17 -17.58 5.64
C PHE A 309 -13.51 -17.98 6.95
N GLY A 310 -13.80 -17.22 8.01
CA GLY A 310 -13.46 -17.61 9.37
C GLY A 310 -14.19 -18.89 9.80
N GLU A 311 -13.90 -19.34 11.02
CA GLU A 311 -14.61 -20.47 11.61
C GLU A 311 -16.10 -20.14 11.81
N TRP A 312 -16.92 -21.19 11.86
CA TRP A 312 -18.34 -21.03 12.16
C TRP A 312 -18.54 -20.66 13.63
N GLU A 313 -19.33 -19.63 13.89
CA GLU A 313 -19.69 -19.15 15.22
C GLU A 313 -21.22 -19.03 15.37
N GLU A 314 -21.70 -18.94 16.61
CA GLU A 314 -23.12 -18.78 16.92
C GLU A 314 -23.36 -17.33 17.35
N ASN A 315 -24.27 -16.64 16.65
CA ASN A 315 -24.58 -15.24 16.96
C ASN A 315 -25.53 -15.12 18.16
N SER A 316 -25.83 -13.88 18.58
CA SER A 316 -26.72 -13.60 19.72
C SER A 316 -28.16 -14.12 19.57
N ASN A 317 -28.55 -14.52 18.35
CA ASN A 317 -29.86 -15.06 18.03
C ASN A 317 -29.86 -16.60 17.92
N GLY A 318 -28.72 -17.25 18.18
CA GLY A 318 -28.56 -18.70 18.05
C GLY A 318 -28.30 -19.18 16.61
N GLU A 319 -28.04 -18.27 15.67
CA GLU A 319 -27.79 -18.64 14.27
C GLU A 319 -26.33 -18.99 14.06
N ARG A 320 -26.08 -20.08 13.34
CA ARG A 320 -24.74 -20.48 12.93
C ARG A 320 -24.29 -19.61 11.75
N ILE A 321 -23.29 -18.77 11.94
CA ILE A 321 -22.77 -17.85 10.93
C ILE A 321 -21.27 -18.01 10.73
N ARG A 322 -20.75 -17.61 9.56
CA ARG A 322 -19.31 -17.38 9.35
C ARG A 322 -19.11 -16.13 8.54
N THR A 323 -18.06 -15.37 8.84
CA THR A 323 -17.77 -14.10 8.18
C THR A 323 -16.51 -14.22 7.32
N CYS A 324 -16.56 -13.73 6.09
CA CYS A 324 -15.37 -13.65 5.24
C CYS A 324 -14.44 -12.56 5.78
N THR A 325 -13.21 -12.92 6.11
CA THR A 325 -12.23 -12.00 6.67
C THR A 325 -11.73 -10.95 5.67
N LEU A 326 -11.93 -11.20 4.37
CA LEU A 326 -11.52 -10.30 3.29
C LEU A 326 -12.63 -9.34 2.86
N CYS A 327 -13.89 -9.79 2.83
CA CYS A 327 -15.00 -9.00 2.26
C CYS A 327 -16.17 -8.74 3.21
N GLY A 328 -16.12 -9.24 4.45
CA GLY A 328 -17.14 -9.02 5.48
C GLY A 328 -18.49 -9.70 5.22
N LYS A 329 -18.63 -10.49 4.14
CA LYS A 329 -19.84 -11.26 3.85
C LYS A 329 -20.10 -12.26 4.99
N VAL A 330 -21.35 -12.30 5.46
CA VAL A 330 -21.81 -13.27 6.46
C VAL A 330 -22.60 -14.37 5.76
N GLU A 331 -22.12 -15.60 5.84
CA GLU A 331 -22.90 -16.78 5.48
C GLU A 331 -23.66 -17.30 6.70
N ARG A 332 -24.90 -17.74 6.48
CA ARG A 332 -25.76 -18.35 7.50
C ARG A 332 -25.88 -19.83 7.17
N GLY A 333 -25.61 -20.70 8.14
CA GLY A 333 -25.80 -22.14 7.99
C GLY A 333 -27.29 -22.46 8.08
N GLU A 334 -27.81 -23.28 7.18
CA GLU A 334 -29.19 -23.77 7.26
C GLU A 334 -29.36 -24.72 8.46
N GLU A 335 -30.48 -24.61 9.17
CA GLU A 335 -30.84 -25.55 10.24
C GLU A 335 -31.06 -26.96 9.64
N GLY A 336 -30.15 -27.88 9.89
CA GLY A 336 -30.38 -29.32 9.64
C GLY A 336 -29.42 -30.05 8.70
N GLU A 337 -28.34 -29.43 8.22
CA GLU A 337 -27.27 -30.22 7.57
C GLU A 337 -26.37 -30.89 8.61
N ASP A 338 -26.67 -32.16 8.86
CA ASP A 338 -25.75 -33.13 9.43
C ASP A 338 -24.38 -33.05 8.71
N GLN A 339 -23.32 -33.10 9.51
CA GLN A 339 -21.93 -32.94 9.09
C GLN A 339 -21.56 -33.73 7.82
N PRO A 340 -20.64 -33.23 6.97
CA PRO A 340 -20.08 -34.03 5.90
C PRO A 340 -19.19 -35.11 6.51
N SER A 341 -19.76 -36.30 6.65
CA SER A 341 -18.97 -37.54 6.67
C SER A 341 -18.44 -37.81 5.26
N TYR A 342 -17.29 -38.51 5.21
CA TYR A 342 -16.51 -38.96 4.04
C TYR A 342 -15.45 -37.96 3.54
N ARG A 343 -14.18 -38.31 3.38
CA ARG A 343 -13.49 -39.61 3.37
C ARG A 343 -12.01 -39.36 3.67
N SER A 344 -11.44 -40.16 4.57
CA SER A 344 -10.00 -40.30 4.70
C SER A 344 -9.39 -40.63 3.34
N VAL A 345 -8.45 -39.80 2.89
CA VAL A 345 -7.53 -40.15 1.81
C VAL A 345 -6.66 -41.30 2.33
N ILE A 346 -7.06 -42.53 2.00
CA ILE A 346 -6.21 -43.70 2.21
C ILE A 346 -5.16 -43.68 1.09
N ILE A 347 -3.96 -43.22 1.41
CA ILE A 347 -2.76 -43.51 0.63
C ILE A 347 -2.47 -45.01 0.82
N VAL A 348 -2.90 -45.85 -0.12
CA VAL A 348 -2.46 -47.25 -0.17
C VAL A 348 -1.09 -47.29 -0.84
N ALA A 349 -0.04 -47.27 -0.03
CA ALA A 349 1.28 -47.71 -0.46
C ALA A 349 1.24 -49.24 -0.63
N VAL A 350 1.12 -49.72 -1.87
CA VAL A 350 1.29 -51.15 -2.18
C VAL A 350 2.78 -51.43 -2.35
N ILE A 351 3.43 -51.83 -1.25
CA ILE A 351 4.66 -52.62 -1.31
C ILE A 351 4.23 -54.07 -1.47
N VAL A 352 4.54 -54.69 -2.60
CA VAL A 352 4.59 -56.16 -2.69
C VAL A 352 5.91 -56.56 -3.31
N GLY A 353 6.86 -56.89 -2.44
CA GLY A 353 7.94 -57.79 -2.78
C GLY A 353 7.43 -59.24 -2.64
N ALA A 354 7.67 -60.05 -3.67
CA ALA A 354 7.76 -61.50 -3.52
C ALA A 354 8.65 -62.04 -4.63
N ALA A 355 9.83 -62.52 -4.23
CA ALA A 355 10.70 -63.35 -5.04
C ALA A 355 10.07 -64.72 -5.30
N GLY A 356 10.40 -65.35 -6.44
CA GLY A 356 10.30 -66.82 -6.55
C GLY A 356 9.81 -67.41 -7.87
N VAL A 357 10.68 -67.43 -8.89
CA VAL A 357 11.10 -68.62 -9.67
C VAL A 357 10.08 -69.42 -10.53
N ALA A 358 10.48 -69.55 -11.80
CA ALA A 358 10.37 -70.68 -12.74
C ALA A 358 9.25 -70.74 -13.80
N ALA A 359 9.75 -70.63 -15.05
CA ALA A 359 9.52 -71.51 -16.20
C ALA A 359 8.17 -71.48 -16.93
N GLY A 360 8.21 -71.20 -18.24
CA GLY A 360 7.11 -71.54 -19.13
C GLY A 360 7.10 -70.79 -20.45
N VAL A 361 7.78 -71.37 -21.43
CA VAL A 361 7.87 -70.96 -22.84
C VAL A 361 6.48 -70.81 -23.49
N GLY A 362 6.28 -69.80 -24.35
CA GLY A 362 5.11 -69.75 -25.23
C GLY A 362 4.85 -68.40 -25.88
N GLY A 363 5.62 -68.05 -26.91
CA GLY A 363 5.29 -66.92 -27.78
C GLY A 363 4.12 -67.24 -28.70
N VAL A 364 3.16 -66.32 -28.84
CA VAL A 364 2.27 -66.24 -30.01
C VAL A 364 1.93 -64.77 -30.26
N ALA A 365 2.35 -64.29 -31.42
CA ALA A 365 1.92 -63.02 -32.02
C ALA A 365 0.49 -63.14 -32.56
N VAL A 366 -0.35 -62.12 -32.36
CA VAL A 366 -1.58 -61.98 -33.16
C VAL A 366 -1.77 -60.54 -33.63
N LYS A 367 -1.89 -60.46 -34.96
CA LYS A 367 -2.10 -59.31 -35.83
C LYS A 367 -3.38 -58.54 -35.50
N ARG A 368 -3.28 -57.22 -35.62
CA ARG A 368 -4.40 -56.32 -35.88
C ARG A 368 -5.06 -56.68 -37.22
N THR A 369 -6.37 -56.91 -37.21
CA THR A 369 -7.22 -56.71 -38.39
C THR A 369 -8.48 -55.96 -38.00
N ARG A 370 -8.64 -54.83 -38.68
CA ARG A 370 -9.75 -53.88 -38.63
C ARG A 370 -10.87 -54.41 -39.52
N SER A 371 -12.11 -54.44 -39.06
CA SER A 371 -13.30 -54.50 -39.93
C SER A 371 -14.50 -53.91 -39.19
N ARG A 372 -15.32 -53.18 -39.93
CA ARG A 372 -16.23 -52.12 -39.47
C ARG A 372 -17.69 -52.56 -39.65
N ARG A 373 -18.56 -51.95 -38.82
CA ARG A 373 -20.03 -51.81 -38.89
C ARG A 373 -20.79 -53.06 -38.41
N LYS A 374 -21.68 -52.98 -37.41
CA LYS A 374 -22.58 -51.90 -36.98
C LYS A 374 -22.36 -51.45 -35.54
#